data_AF-A0A291JNC8-F1
#
_entry.id   AF-A0A291JNC8-F1
#
_cell.length_a   1.000
_cell.length_b   1.000
_cell.length_c   1.000
_cell.angle_alpha   90.00
_cell.angle_beta   90.00
_cell.angle_gamma   90.00
#
_symmetry.space_group_name_H-M   'P 1'
#
loop_
_entity.id
_entity.type
_entity.pdbx_description
1 polymer ?
#
loop_
_entity_poly.entity_id
_entity_poly.type
_entity_poly.pdbx_seq_one_letter_code
_entity_poly.pdbx_strand_id
1 'polypeptide(L)'
;MKRLCAVVLVAGLTFSGINAGTVEAASGNSIQNVTELQHGDQSLEGAKLGNSIQTVLKDNKKPIYSYKPDGSEHYYEFKKDNGVLVVTADGKKNDGKITRISMSYNDTNGPAYKEVKKHVSDTAITREHYNNVTGNFGYVQDNEVSYQFSSSSPSDKNIKLYRIDIGK
;
A
#
# COMPACT_ATOMS: atom_id res chain seq x y z
N MET A 1 7.39 -25.07 -59.73
CA MET A 1 7.23 -25.82 -58.46
C MET A 1 7.19 -24.82 -57.30
N LYS A 2 6.10 -24.85 -56.52
CA LYS A 2 5.94 -24.57 -55.06
C LYS A 2 7.01 -23.63 -54.42
N ARG A 3 6.71 -22.53 -53.71
CA ARG A 3 5.65 -22.27 -52.70
C ARG A 3 5.42 -20.75 -52.52
N LEU A 4 4.18 -20.39 -52.15
CA LEU A 4 3.80 -19.10 -51.57
C LEU A 4 4.55 -18.82 -50.26
N CYS A 5 4.79 -17.55 -49.96
CA CYS A 5 4.57 -16.98 -48.62
C CYS A 5 4.24 -15.49 -48.78
N ALA A 6 2.97 -15.15 -48.62
CA ALA A 6 2.50 -13.79 -48.41
C ALA A 6 2.74 -13.41 -46.93
N VAL A 7 3.30 -12.22 -46.68
CA VAL A 7 3.16 -11.55 -45.38
C VAL A 7 2.83 -10.09 -45.67
N VAL A 8 1.54 -9.80 -45.65
CA VAL A 8 1.02 -8.44 -45.49
C VAL A 8 0.87 -8.24 -43.98
N LEU A 9 1.76 -7.46 -43.37
CA LEU A 9 1.61 -7.00 -41.98
C LEU A 9 1.04 -5.58 -42.05
N VAL A 10 -0.28 -5.49 -42.08
CA VAL A 10 -1.02 -4.23 -42.03
C VAL A 10 -1.62 -4.06 -40.64
N ALA A 11 -1.42 -2.84 -40.15
CA ALA A 11 -2.21 -2.08 -39.19
C ALA A 11 -2.10 -2.43 -37.70
N GLY A 12 -1.57 -1.44 -36.98
CA GLY A 12 -2.45 -0.59 -36.18
C GLY A 12 -2.78 -1.15 -34.81
N LEU A 13 -1.99 -0.79 -33.80
CA LEU A 13 -2.45 -0.80 -32.42
C LEU A 13 -3.55 0.26 -32.29
N THR A 14 -4.78 -0.16 -32.54
CA THR A 14 -5.98 0.58 -32.16
C THR A 14 -6.07 0.56 -30.65
N PHE A 15 -5.83 1.72 -30.01
CA PHE A 15 -6.31 1.99 -28.66
C PHE A 15 -7.84 2.14 -28.73
N SER A 16 -8.53 0.99 -28.77
CA SER A 16 -9.97 0.91 -28.58
C SER A 16 -10.19 0.49 -27.14
N GLY A 17 -10.56 1.47 -26.30
CA GLY A 17 -10.90 1.20 -24.92
C GLY A 17 -12.08 0.23 -24.81
N ILE A 18 -12.05 -0.62 -23.77
CA ILE A 18 -13.21 -1.07 -23.00
C ILE A 18 -12.69 -1.49 -21.61
N ASN A 19 -13.44 -1.04 -20.60
CA ASN A 19 -13.42 -1.38 -19.19
C ASN A 19 -12.22 -0.92 -18.35
N ALA A 20 -12.54 0.07 -17.52
CA ALA A 20 -12.06 0.18 -16.15
C ALA A 20 -12.39 -1.12 -15.39
N GLY A 21 -11.65 -2.19 -15.70
CA GLY A 21 -11.44 -3.29 -14.78
C GLY A 21 -10.63 -2.73 -13.63
N THR A 22 -11.11 -2.94 -12.42
CA THR A 22 -10.36 -2.74 -11.18
C THR A 22 -8.91 -3.15 -11.41
N VAL A 23 -8.00 -2.17 -11.51
CA VAL A 23 -6.61 -2.39 -11.14
C VAL A 23 -6.73 -3.01 -9.76
N GLU A 24 -6.41 -4.30 -9.64
CA GLU A 24 -6.44 -4.98 -8.35
C GLU A 24 -5.64 -4.08 -7.41
N ALA A 25 -6.31 -3.50 -6.42
CA ALA A 25 -5.65 -2.62 -5.48
C ALA A 25 -4.47 -3.40 -4.91
N ALA A 26 -3.28 -2.79 -4.88
CA ALA A 26 -2.10 -3.47 -4.35
C ALA A 26 -2.45 -4.03 -2.97
N SER A 27 -2.51 -5.36 -2.89
CA SER A 27 -3.00 -6.09 -1.73
C SER A 27 -1.87 -6.93 -1.19
N GLY A 28 -1.73 -6.93 0.14
CA GLY A 28 -0.73 -7.72 0.82
C GLY A 28 0.67 -7.10 0.92
N ASN A 29 1.47 -7.78 1.73
CA ASN A 29 2.78 -7.37 2.19
C ASN A 29 3.88 -7.94 1.27
N SER A 30 4.04 -7.40 0.06
CA SER A 30 4.95 -7.94 -0.97
C SER A 30 5.84 -6.87 -1.61
N ILE A 31 6.95 -7.28 -2.24
CA ILE A 31 7.83 -6.37 -2.98
C ILE A 31 7.17 -5.81 -4.25
N GLN A 32 6.20 -6.54 -4.81
CA GLN A 32 5.40 -6.05 -5.93
C GLN A 32 4.56 -4.86 -5.50
N ASN A 33 3.85 -4.94 -4.36
CA ASN A 33 3.08 -3.83 -3.82
C ASN A 33 3.98 -2.60 -3.55
N VAL A 34 5.16 -2.82 -2.96
CA VAL A 34 6.17 -1.75 -2.80
C VAL A 34 6.47 -1.09 -4.14
N THR A 35 6.73 -1.88 -5.19
CA THR A 35 7.06 -1.38 -6.52
C THR A 35 5.90 -0.61 -7.16
N GLU A 36 4.66 -1.08 -7.01
CA GLU A 36 3.47 -0.42 -7.54
C GLU A 36 3.23 0.93 -6.85
N LEU A 37 3.36 0.98 -5.52
CA LEU A 37 3.25 2.22 -4.74
C LEU A 37 4.34 3.23 -5.13
N GLN A 38 5.57 2.78 -5.37
CA GLN A 38 6.66 3.65 -5.82
C GLN A 38 6.48 4.14 -7.26
N HIS A 39 5.69 3.45 -8.08
CA HIS A 39 5.28 3.90 -9.41
C HIS A 39 3.95 4.67 -9.42
N GLY A 40 3.45 5.06 -8.24
CA GLY A 40 2.32 5.95 -8.11
C GLY A 40 0.95 5.28 -7.94
N ASP A 41 0.89 3.98 -7.65
CA ASP A 41 -0.37 3.45 -7.10
C ASP A 41 -0.64 4.12 -5.75
N GLN A 42 -1.91 4.49 -5.56
CA GLN A 42 -2.42 5.17 -4.37
C GLN A 42 -3.45 4.31 -3.66
N SER A 43 -3.45 3.01 -3.98
CA SER A 43 -4.38 2.03 -3.45
C SER A 43 -3.64 1.10 -2.52
N LEU A 44 -4.26 0.79 -1.39
CA LEU A 44 -3.75 -0.20 -0.45
C LEU A 44 -4.95 -0.92 0.15
N GLU A 45 -4.95 -2.25 0.03
CA GLU A 45 -5.92 -3.10 0.74
C GLU A 45 -7.40 -2.77 0.41
N GLY A 46 -7.65 -2.33 -0.83
CA GLY A 46 -8.97 -1.96 -1.35
C GLY A 46 -9.40 -0.50 -1.07
N ALA A 47 -8.62 0.26 -0.30
CA ALA A 47 -8.80 1.69 -0.14
C ALA A 47 -7.92 2.45 -1.14
N LYS A 48 -8.37 3.62 -1.63
CA LYS A 48 -7.60 4.45 -2.55
C LYS A 48 -7.65 5.92 -2.14
N LEU A 49 -6.51 6.61 -2.15
CA LEU A 49 -6.45 8.03 -1.82
C LEU A 49 -7.36 8.85 -2.75
N GLY A 50 -8.01 9.88 -2.21
CA GLY A 50 -8.94 10.75 -2.91
C GLY A 50 -10.34 10.18 -3.15
N ASN A 51 -10.52 8.85 -3.07
CA ASN A 51 -11.84 8.22 -3.18
C ASN A 51 -12.70 8.52 -1.95
N SER A 52 -14.03 8.44 -2.10
CA SER A 52 -14.95 8.52 -0.97
C SER A 52 -14.76 7.33 -0.02
N ILE A 53 -14.82 7.59 1.29
CA ILE A 53 -14.79 6.54 2.32
C ILE A 53 -15.93 5.50 2.17
N GLN A 54 -17.04 5.88 1.52
CA GLN A 54 -18.12 4.95 1.19
C GLN A 54 -17.66 3.76 0.35
N THR A 55 -16.61 3.93 -0.46
CA THR A 55 -16.05 2.82 -1.25
C THR A 55 -15.53 1.70 -0.36
N VAL A 56 -14.94 2.03 0.79
CA VAL A 56 -14.43 1.05 1.76
C VAL A 56 -15.54 0.52 2.66
N LEU A 57 -16.47 1.38 3.08
CA LEU A 57 -17.56 1.03 4.01
C LEU A 57 -18.60 0.06 3.41
N LYS A 58 -18.73 0.02 2.08
CA LYS A 58 -19.61 -0.94 1.40
C LYS A 58 -19.17 -2.37 1.61
N ASP A 59 -17.86 -2.60 1.53
CA ASP A 59 -17.27 -3.94 1.56
C ASP A 59 -16.84 -4.35 2.98
N ASN A 60 -16.66 -3.38 3.89
CA ASN A 60 -16.18 -3.63 5.25
C ASN A 60 -17.25 -3.22 6.28
N LYS A 61 -17.98 -4.21 6.79
CA LYS A 61 -19.08 -3.98 7.74
C LYS A 61 -18.53 -3.82 9.15
N LYS A 62 -18.70 -2.63 9.75
CA LYS A 62 -18.42 -2.28 11.17
C LYS A 62 -16.97 -1.90 11.50
N PRO A 63 -16.46 -0.76 10.99
CA PRO A 63 -15.23 -0.20 11.53
C PRO A 63 -15.37 0.22 12.99
N ILE A 64 -14.27 0.19 13.73
CA ILE A 64 -14.13 1.06 14.90
C ILE A 64 -13.94 2.47 14.36
N TYR A 65 -14.86 3.37 14.74
CA TYR A 65 -14.88 4.74 14.27
C TYR A 65 -14.43 5.70 15.37
N SER A 66 -13.52 6.60 15.03
CA SER A 66 -13.14 7.73 15.85
C SER A 66 -12.91 8.96 14.97
N TYR A 67 -12.72 10.13 15.58
CA TYR A 67 -12.48 11.38 14.85
C TYR A 67 -11.65 12.33 15.70
N LYS A 68 -10.95 13.24 15.02
CA LYS A 68 -10.21 14.31 15.69
C LYS A 68 -11.20 15.28 16.34
N PRO A 69 -10.93 15.84 17.53
CA PRO A 69 -11.90 16.69 18.23
C PRO A 69 -12.44 17.90 17.44
N ASP A 70 -11.63 18.44 16.52
CA ASP A 70 -12.02 19.54 15.62
C ASP A 70 -12.87 19.09 14.41
N GLY A 71 -13.11 17.79 14.26
CA GLY A 71 -13.87 17.19 13.17
C GLY A 71 -13.16 17.20 11.81
N SER A 72 -11.90 17.62 11.73
CA SER A 72 -11.18 17.70 10.45
C SER A 72 -10.80 16.33 9.87
N GLU A 73 -10.65 15.32 10.73
CA GLU A 73 -10.28 13.97 10.35
C GLU A 73 -11.19 12.94 11.01
N HIS A 74 -11.51 11.91 10.23
CA HIS A 74 -12.28 10.75 10.64
C HIS A 74 -11.46 9.48 10.41
N TYR A 75 -11.41 8.60 11.40
CA TYR A 75 -10.63 7.38 11.37
C TYR A 75 -11.56 6.16 11.38
N TYR A 76 -11.31 5.24 10.45
CA TYR A 76 -12.05 3.98 10.32
C TYR A 76 -11.06 2.84 10.42
N GLU A 77 -11.10 2.12 11.53
CA GLU A 77 -10.24 0.96 11.77
C GLU A 77 -11.02 -0.33 11.48
N PHE A 78 -10.45 -1.15 10.61
CA PHE A 78 -10.99 -2.43 10.19
C PHE A 78 -10.03 -3.55 10.59
N LYS A 79 -10.52 -4.47 11.42
CA LYS A 79 -9.80 -5.72 11.71
C LYS A 79 -9.95 -6.66 10.51
N LYS A 80 -8.83 -7.03 9.92
CA LYS A 80 -8.72 -8.02 8.84
C LYS A 80 -8.03 -9.28 9.37
N ASP A 81 -8.14 -10.39 8.65
CA ASP A 81 -7.46 -11.64 9.04
C ASP A 81 -5.93 -11.51 9.01
N ASN A 82 -5.41 -10.67 8.10
CA ASN A 82 -3.98 -10.43 7.91
C ASN A 82 -3.44 -9.22 8.70
N GLY A 83 -4.28 -8.47 9.42
CA GLY A 83 -3.84 -7.27 10.11
C GLY A 83 -4.93 -6.25 10.42
N VAL A 84 -4.53 -4.99 10.55
CA VAL A 84 -5.44 -3.86 10.82
C VAL A 84 -5.26 -2.80 9.75
N LEU A 85 -6.35 -2.50 9.05
CA LEU A 85 -6.45 -1.41 8.09
C LEU A 85 -7.06 -0.19 8.77
N VAL A 86 -6.35 0.93 8.77
CA VAL A 86 -6.87 2.23 9.21
C VAL A 86 -6.98 3.14 8.00
N VAL A 87 -8.19 3.62 7.73
CA VAL A 87 -8.46 4.61 6.68
C VAL A 87 -8.82 5.93 7.33
N THR A 88 -8.09 6.99 7.01
CA THR A 88 -8.41 8.36 7.41
C THR A 88 -9.14 9.06 6.28
N ALA A 89 -10.23 9.76 6.60
CA ALA A 89 -10.96 10.61 5.67
C ALA A 89 -11.14 12.03 6.20
N ASP A 90 -11.22 13.00 5.30
CA ASP A 90 -11.44 14.41 5.63
C ASP A 90 -12.90 14.75 5.95
N GLY A 91 -13.10 15.88 6.62
CA GLY A 91 -14.37 16.62 6.57
C GLY A 91 -15.52 16.01 7.37
N LYS A 92 -16.33 15.14 6.75
CA LYS A 92 -17.61 14.66 7.31
C LYS A 92 -17.61 13.14 7.47
N LYS A 93 -18.11 12.67 8.62
CA LYS A 93 -18.31 11.26 8.91
C LYS A 93 -19.05 10.58 7.76
N ASN A 94 -18.50 9.47 7.28
CA ASN A 94 -18.96 8.63 6.18
C ASN A 94 -19.05 9.31 4.80
N ASP A 95 -18.78 10.60 4.66
CA ASP A 95 -18.90 11.32 3.38
C ASP A 95 -17.58 11.97 2.91
N GLY A 96 -16.53 11.85 3.72
CA GLY A 96 -15.19 12.34 3.41
C GLY A 96 -14.46 11.60 2.29
N LYS A 97 -13.39 12.24 1.81
CA LYS A 97 -12.40 11.64 0.92
C LYS A 97 -11.25 11.06 1.72
N ILE A 98 -10.75 9.92 1.27
CA ILE A 98 -9.64 9.22 1.89
C ILE A 98 -8.36 10.05 1.71
N THR A 99 -7.71 10.41 2.82
CA THR A 99 -6.47 11.21 2.84
C THR A 99 -5.26 10.41 3.28
N ARG A 100 -5.47 9.32 4.03
CA ARG A 100 -4.41 8.41 4.47
C ARG A 100 -4.94 6.99 4.58
N ILE A 101 -4.10 6.02 4.23
CA ILE A 101 -4.38 4.60 4.40
C ILE A 101 -3.18 3.96 5.09
N SER A 102 -3.43 3.20 6.15
CA SER A 102 -2.42 2.50 6.91
C SER A 102 -2.79 1.03 7.04
N MET A 103 -1.91 0.13 6.62
CA MET A 103 -2.07 -1.30 6.85
C MET A 103 -0.94 -1.79 7.75
N SER A 104 -1.29 -2.32 8.92
CA SER A 104 -0.38 -3.04 9.80
C SER A 104 -0.67 -4.53 9.71
N TYR A 105 0.31 -5.33 9.28
CA TYR A 105 0.19 -6.78 9.14
C TYR A 105 0.52 -7.49 10.45
N ASN A 106 -0.16 -8.60 10.72
CA ASN A 106 0.04 -9.39 11.95
C ASN A 106 1.46 -9.99 12.02
N ASP A 107 1.95 -10.47 10.88
CA ASP A 107 3.23 -11.15 10.78
C ASP A 107 4.29 -10.30 10.09
N THR A 108 5.53 -10.44 10.55
CA THR A 108 6.73 -9.89 9.90
C THR A 108 7.17 -10.80 8.75
N ASN A 109 6.27 -11.11 7.81
CA ASN A 109 6.54 -12.00 6.67
C ASN A 109 6.75 -11.27 5.34
N GLY A 110 6.72 -9.93 5.36
CA GLY A 110 6.94 -9.09 4.18
C GLY A 110 8.39 -9.09 3.67
N PRO A 111 8.66 -8.31 2.60
CA PRO A 111 10.00 -8.13 2.07
C PRO A 111 10.95 -7.56 3.12
N ALA A 112 12.23 -7.92 3.00
CA ALA A 112 13.25 -7.45 3.94
C ALA A 112 13.54 -5.96 3.73
N TYR A 113 13.95 -5.25 4.79
CA TYR A 113 14.34 -3.83 4.70
C TYR A 113 15.35 -3.55 3.58
N LYS A 114 16.38 -4.40 3.47
CA LYS A 114 17.42 -4.26 2.43
C LYS A 114 16.88 -4.50 1.02
N GLU A 115 15.79 -5.23 0.87
CA GLU A 115 15.12 -5.45 -0.40
C GLU A 115 14.29 -4.22 -0.78
N VAL A 116 13.44 -3.74 0.12
CA VAL A 116 12.62 -2.53 -0.10
C VAL A 116 13.50 -1.32 -0.42
N LYS A 117 14.67 -1.17 0.22
CA LYS A 117 15.62 -0.10 -0.08
C LYS A 117 16.11 -0.05 -1.53
N LYS A 118 16.03 -1.15 -2.28
CA LYS A 118 16.40 -1.19 -3.71
C LYS A 118 15.29 -0.73 -4.64
N HIS A 119 14.06 -0.59 -4.13
CA HIS A 119 12.86 -0.27 -4.89
C HIS A 119 12.33 1.14 -4.59
N VAL A 120 12.95 1.86 -3.65
CA VAL A 120 12.65 3.26 -3.35
C VAL A 120 13.71 4.17 -3.98
N SER A 121 13.42 5.46 -4.05
CA SER A 121 14.33 6.48 -4.56
C SER A 121 15.59 6.61 -3.71
N ASP A 122 16.68 7.05 -4.36
CA ASP A 122 17.94 7.37 -3.67
C ASP A 122 17.80 8.53 -2.67
N THR A 123 16.71 9.30 -2.77
CA THR A 123 16.38 10.42 -1.86
C THR A 123 15.49 10.00 -0.69
N ALA A 124 15.08 8.72 -0.61
CA ALA A 124 14.23 8.24 0.45
C ALA A 124 14.90 8.41 1.83
N ILE A 125 14.10 8.81 2.82
CA ILE A 125 14.54 8.87 4.22
C ILE A 125 14.58 7.44 4.73
N THR A 126 15.76 6.97 5.16
CA THR A 126 15.90 5.61 5.69
C THR A 126 16.54 5.61 7.07
N ARG A 127 16.04 4.76 7.96
CA ARG A 127 16.60 4.51 9.29
C ARG A 127 16.52 3.03 9.60
N GLU A 128 17.59 2.48 10.16
CA GLU A 128 17.59 1.15 10.77
C GLU A 128 18.24 1.23 12.14
N HIS A 129 17.74 0.44 13.08
CA HIS A 129 18.25 0.36 14.44
C HIS A 129 18.16 -1.08 14.93
N TYR A 130 19.25 -1.57 15.52
CA TYR A 130 19.33 -2.91 16.07
C TYR A 130 19.63 -2.82 17.56
N ASN A 131 18.74 -3.38 18.38
CA ASN A 131 18.90 -3.40 19.82
C ASN A 131 18.61 -4.80 20.36
N ASN A 132 19.48 -5.28 21.26
CA ASN A 132 19.38 -6.64 21.79
C ASN A 132 18.35 -6.77 22.92
N VAL A 133 17.79 -5.66 23.40
CA VAL A 133 16.78 -5.59 24.47
C VAL A 133 15.43 -5.18 23.90
N THR A 134 15.35 -4.03 23.21
CA THR A 134 14.07 -3.44 22.76
C THR A 134 13.61 -3.92 21.39
N GLY A 135 14.40 -4.77 20.72
CA GLY A 135 14.09 -5.25 19.37
C GLY A 135 14.72 -4.41 18.26
N ASN A 136 14.54 -4.88 17.03
CA ASN A 136 15.09 -4.24 15.84
C ASN A 136 13.98 -3.47 15.10
N PHE A 137 14.35 -2.34 14.51
CA PHE A 137 13.42 -1.43 13.86
C PHE A 137 14.02 -0.93 12.54
N GLY A 138 13.17 -0.81 11.53
CA GLY A 138 13.49 -0.09 10.31
C GLY A 138 12.36 0.83 9.89
N TYR A 139 12.74 1.89 9.19
CA TYR A 139 11.85 2.87 8.60
C TYR A 139 12.39 3.29 7.24
N VAL A 140 11.50 3.35 6.25
CA VAL A 140 11.76 3.97 4.95
C VAL A 140 10.58 4.89 4.66
N GLN A 141 10.84 6.13 4.29
CA GLN A 141 9.84 7.04 3.76
C GLN A 141 10.32 7.58 2.43
N ASP A 142 9.46 7.43 1.42
CA ASP A 142 9.67 7.98 0.11
C ASP A 142 8.39 8.70 -0.32
N ASN A 143 8.49 10.02 -0.47
CA ASN A 143 7.34 10.90 -0.71
C ASN A 143 6.21 10.70 0.33
N GLU A 144 5.00 10.40 -0.14
CA GLU A 144 3.80 10.15 0.66
C GLU A 144 3.62 8.67 1.04
N VAL A 145 4.67 7.84 0.89
CA VAL A 145 4.63 6.43 1.27
C VAL A 145 5.68 6.16 2.33
N SER A 146 5.30 5.46 3.39
CA SER A 146 6.25 4.97 4.39
C SER A 146 6.06 3.49 4.70
N TYR A 147 7.17 2.86 5.06
CA TYR A 147 7.33 1.44 5.30
C TYR A 147 8.01 1.26 6.66
N GLN A 148 7.42 0.44 7.52
CA GLN A 148 7.98 0.12 8.83
C GLN A 148 8.33 -1.36 8.92
N PHE A 149 9.46 -1.64 9.55
CA PHE A 149 10.08 -2.94 9.59
C PHE A 149 10.36 -3.34 11.04
N SER A 150 10.19 -4.62 11.32
CA SER A 150 10.47 -5.21 12.63
C SER A 150 10.95 -6.66 12.44
N SER A 151 11.39 -7.28 13.51
CA SER A 151 11.80 -8.68 13.55
C SER A 151 11.02 -9.44 14.63
N SER A 152 10.90 -10.76 14.48
CA SER A 152 10.21 -11.60 15.48
C SER A 152 10.94 -11.66 16.83
N SER A 153 12.24 -11.34 16.85
CA SER A 153 13.04 -11.27 18.08
C SER A 153 14.15 -10.21 17.98
N PRO A 154 14.73 -9.77 19.11
CA PRO A 154 15.89 -8.88 19.12
C PRO A 154 17.16 -9.46 18.48
N SER A 155 17.31 -10.79 18.49
CA SER A 155 18.45 -11.48 17.88
C SER A 155 18.36 -11.58 16.35
N ASP A 156 17.15 -11.55 15.80
CA ASP A 156 16.94 -11.60 14.35
C ASP A 156 17.19 -10.24 13.70
N LYS A 157 18.35 -10.08 13.08
CA LYS A 157 18.73 -8.84 12.38
C LYS A 157 18.10 -8.72 10.99
N ASN A 158 17.30 -9.69 10.54
CA ASN A 158 16.57 -9.62 9.29
C ASN A 158 15.20 -8.99 9.49
N ILE A 159 15.16 -7.66 9.64
CA ILE A 159 13.91 -6.93 9.78
C ILE A 159 13.07 -6.95 8.49
N LYS A 160 11.78 -7.23 8.63
CA LYS A 160 10.82 -7.40 7.54
C LYS A 160 9.68 -6.41 7.65
N LEU A 161 9.16 -6.04 6.48
CA LEU A 161 8.03 -5.12 6.36
C LEU A 161 6.83 -5.66 7.13
N TYR A 162 6.22 -4.83 7.96
CA TYR A 162 4.99 -5.16 8.67
C TYR A 162 3.97 -4.03 8.64
N ARG A 163 4.34 -2.83 8.17
CA ARG A 163 3.39 -1.73 8.04
C ARG A 163 3.70 -0.86 6.84
N ILE A 164 2.65 -0.50 6.12
CA ILE A 164 2.67 0.43 5.00
C ILE A 164 1.69 1.55 5.32
N ASP A 165 2.14 2.79 5.18
CA ASP A 165 1.30 3.99 5.26
C ASP A 165 1.41 4.74 3.93
N ILE A 166 0.27 5.14 3.35
CA ILE A 166 0.19 6.00 2.17
C ILE A 166 -0.66 7.24 2.47
N GLY A 167 -0.23 8.39 1.97
CA GLY A 167 -0.87 9.70 2.18
C GLY A 167 -0.05 10.63 3.08
N LYS A 168 -0.62 11.79 3.37
CA LYS A 168 0.00 12.83 4.22
C LYS A 168 -0.08 12.53 5.72
#